data_AF-A0A9E6BTT3-F1
#
_entry.id   AF-A0A9E6BTT3-F1
#
_cell.length_a   1.000
_cell.length_b   1.000
_cell.length_c   1.000
_cell.angle_alpha   90.00
_cell.angle_beta   90.00
_cell.angle_gamma   90.00
#
_symmetry.space_group_name_H-M   'P 1'
#
loop_
_entity.id
_entity.type
_entity.pdbx_description
1 polymer ?
#
loop_
_entity_poly.entity_id
_entity_poly.type
_entity_poly.pdbx_seq_one_letter_code
_entity_poly.pdbx_strand_id
1 'polypeptide(L)'
;MRIKLHRLLALSAVIFMTGCTTAPRQESTVGDYLSARLAARTNDVGAAAQAFAAAQAEAPGAPQILRDAFFFQLAAGNIDAAKPLAARLVALEDAGDDGLAAMVLGAHAIKHKDYVKARAALLDVDVAPYMTPTINIIRAWLAEPSGGPEAALTSLREHAGDEFKGFYPLQQAFLSEQAGQLDQARTAYQLAVMSFGGPVEVATYGGFLERADDKAAARNFYELMAETPGLARIPARAGLARLDAGAPPPPIAATSPAQGVAVAFYALANGILQQTVSQRAAAQEAGFKVGDANYNMPLAFAQLALYLDPAFDGARRLAGSILNVYGEHEKAIAMLSQISPSSPYYQQTRIEIAGALNAL
;
A
#
# COMPACT_ATOMS: atom_id res chain seq x y z
N MET A 1 87.82 47.96 26.91
CA MET A 1 87.26 48.68 25.75
C MET A 1 86.20 47.79 25.08
N ARG A 2 84.92 48.23 25.14
CA ARG A 2 83.73 47.87 24.32
C ARG A 2 83.30 46.40 24.08
N ILE A 3 82.29 45.97 24.88
CA ILE A 3 80.91 45.53 24.51
C ILE A 3 80.71 44.84 23.15
N LYS A 4 80.12 43.61 23.14
CA LYS A 4 78.75 43.34 22.64
C LYS A 4 78.27 41.90 22.91
N LEU A 5 77.09 41.86 23.53
CA LEU A 5 76.19 40.75 23.83
C LEU A 5 75.30 40.49 22.61
N HIS A 6 75.15 39.26 22.09
CA HIS A 6 74.01 38.86 21.24
C HIS A 6 73.51 37.44 21.59
N ARG A 7 72.22 37.38 21.94
CA ARG A 7 71.36 36.20 22.07
C ARG A 7 70.96 35.70 20.68
N LEU A 8 70.76 34.38 20.50
CA LEU A 8 69.80 33.77 19.56
C LEU A 8 69.72 32.26 19.88
N LEU A 9 68.69 31.85 20.61
CA LEU A 9 67.43 31.24 20.15
C LEU A 9 67.56 29.77 19.70
N ALA A 10 67.00 28.89 20.53
CA ALA A 10 66.74 27.49 20.25
C ALA A 10 65.63 27.36 19.19
N LEU A 11 65.78 26.42 18.26
CA LEU A 11 64.72 25.97 17.37
C LEU A 11 64.65 24.44 17.43
N SER A 12 63.86 23.92 18.38
CA SER A 12 63.44 22.52 18.38
C SER A 12 62.33 22.37 17.34
N ALA A 13 62.62 21.74 16.21
CA ALA A 13 61.62 21.39 15.21
C ALA A 13 60.73 20.26 15.75
N VAL A 14 59.54 20.59 16.22
CA VAL A 14 58.48 19.62 16.48
C VAL A 14 57.79 19.33 15.14
N ILE A 15 58.07 18.16 14.57
CA ILE A 15 57.31 17.62 13.45
C ILE A 15 55.98 17.14 14.02
N PHE A 16 54.94 17.98 13.93
CA PHE A 16 53.57 17.51 14.08
C PHE A 16 53.22 16.69 12.84
N MET A 17 53.30 15.36 12.97
CA MET A 17 52.57 14.48 12.06
C MET A 17 51.09 14.71 12.31
N THR A 18 50.46 15.57 11.51
CA THR A 18 49.01 15.60 11.36
C THR A 18 48.59 14.30 10.71
N GLY A 19 48.40 13.27 11.53
CA GLY A 19 47.59 12.12 11.14
C GLY A 19 46.21 12.66 10.81
N CYS A 20 45.77 12.49 9.56
CA CYS A 20 44.35 12.56 9.24
C CYS A 20 43.66 11.41 9.98
N THR A 21 43.33 11.63 11.24
CA THR A 21 42.30 10.85 11.93
C THR A 21 40.99 11.17 11.22
N THR A 22 40.63 10.35 10.23
CA THR A 22 39.24 10.21 9.82
C THR A 22 38.45 9.90 11.08
N ALA A 23 37.53 10.80 11.46
CA ALA A 23 36.62 10.57 12.58
C ALA A 23 35.95 9.19 12.41
N PRO A 24 35.73 8.44 13.50
CA PRO A 24 35.20 7.10 13.41
C PRO A 24 33.81 7.13 12.72
N ARG A 25 33.61 6.17 11.81
CA ARG A 25 32.41 5.91 10.98
C ARG A 25 31.08 5.73 11.79
N GLN A 26 31.11 5.86 13.11
CA GLN A 26 29.92 5.84 13.98
C GLN A 26 29.10 7.14 13.91
N GLU A 27 29.72 8.28 13.59
CA GLU A 27 29.00 9.55 13.48
C GLU A 27 28.04 9.58 12.28
N SER A 28 28.40 8.93 11.16
CA SER A 28 27.52 8.86 9.97
C SER A 28 26.28 8.00 10.22
N THR A 29 26.42 6.84 10.87
CA THR A 29 25.30 5.92 11.08
C THR A 29 24.24 6.50 12.01
N VAL A 30 24.65 7.19 13.08
CA VAL A 30 23.72 7.87 13.99
C VAL A 30 23.07 9.06 13.31
N GLY A 31 23.84 9.83 12.52
CA GLY A 31 23.34 10.95 11.72
C GLY A 31 22.28 10.52 10.70
N ASP A 32 22.55 9.45 9.95
CA ASP A 32 21.63 8.90 8.95
C ASP A 32 20.36 8.36 9.60
N TYR A 33 20.49 7.62 10.70
CA TYR A 33 19.32 7.09 11.42
C TYR A 33 18.46 8.22 12.03
N LEU A 34 19.06 9.25 12.62
CA LEU A 34 18.31 10.40 13.14
C LEU A 34 17.63 11.20 12.04
N SER A 35 18.30 11.38 10.90
CA SER A 35 17.73 12.02 9.71
C SER A 35 16.56 11.22 9.16
N ALA A 36 16.71 9.89 9.09
CA ALA A 36 15.64 8.98 8.68
C ALA A 36 14.42 9.06 9.61
N ARG A 37 14.64 9.08 10.93
CA ARG A 37 13.55 9.25 11.91
C ARG A 37 12.89 10.61 11.84
N LEU A 38 13.63 11.67 11.52
CA LEU A 38 13.05 12.99 11.31
C LEU A 38 12.13 12.97 10.09
N ALA A 39 12.62 12.51 8.95
CA ALA A 39 11.84 12.38 7.72
C ALA A 39 10.58 11.51 7.92
N ALA A 40 10.72 10.37 8.60
CA ALA A 40 9.61 9.50 8.95
C ALA A 40 8.54 10.18 9.81
N ARG A 41 8.95 11.02 10.78
CA ARG A 41 8.02 11.77 11.63
C ARG A 41 7.31 12.90 10.90
N THR A 42 7.95 13.49 9.89
CA THR A 42 7.36 14.53 9.04
C THR A 42 6.67 13.95 7.80
N ASN A 43 6.46 12.63 7.75
CA ASN A 43 5.86 11.90 6.64
C ASN A 43 6.55 12.07 5.26
N ASP A 44 7.81 12.50 5.23
CA ASP A 44 8.63 12.45 4.00
C ASP A 44 9.11 11.01 3.80
N VAL A 45 8.22 10.18 3.26
CA VAL A 45 8.46 8.75 3.05
C VAL A 45 9.61 8.49 2.07
N GLY A 46 9.87 9.42 1.14
CA GLY A 46 10.95 9.31 0.18
C GLY A 46 12.32 9.51 0.82
N ALA A 47 12.48 10.60 1.57
CA ALA A 47 13.71 10.87 2.32
C ALA A 47 13.93 9.83 3.42
N ALA A 48 12.88 9.39 4.10
CA ALA A 48 12.96 8.31 5.08
C ALA A 48 13.48 7.01 4.44
N ALA A 49 12.96 6.63 3.26
CA ALA A 49 13.41 5.44 2.55
C ALA A 49 14.90 5.50 2.18
N GLN A 50 15.37 6.64 1.68
CA GLN A 50 16.77 6.85 1.34
C GLN A 50 17.68 6.82 2.57
N ALA A 51 17.32 7.56 3.62
CA ALA A 51 18.12 7.67 4.83
C ALA A 51 18.15 6.35 5.63
N PHE A 52 17.04 5.62 5.75
CA PHE A 52 17.06 4.30 6.39
C PHE A 52 17.84 3.28 5.55
N ALA A 53 17.79 3.35 4.22
CA ALA A 53 18.62 2.48 3.37
C ALA A 53 20.12 2.74 3.56
N ALA A 54 20.53 4.01 3.67
CA ALA A 54 21.90 4.38 4.00
C ALA A 54 22.31 3.86 5.38
N ALA A 55 21.50 4.12 6.41
CA ALA A 55 21.73 3.61 7.76
C ALA A 55 21.81 2.07 7.80
N GLN A 56 20.99 1.37 7.00
CA GLN A 56 21.04 -0.09 6.90
C GLN A 56 22.39 -0.56 6.34
N ALA A 57 22.87 0.08 5.27
CA ALA A 57 24.13 -0.28 4.63
C ALA A 57 25.33 -0.13 5.58
N GLU A 58 25.29 0.85 6.48
CA GLU A 58 26.33 1.06 7.49
C GLU A 58 26.21 0.13 8.71
N ALA A 59 24.98 -0.15 9.16
CA ALA A 59 24.70 -1.01 10.31
C ALA A 59 23.83 -2.23 9.94
N PRO A 60 24.36 -3.19 9.15
CA PRO A 60 23.53 -4.24 8.61
C PRO A 60 22.99 -5.24 9.64
N GLY A 61 23.64 -5.32 10.80
CA GLY A 61 23.27 -6.22 11.90
C GLY A 61 22.21 -5.67 12.86
N ALA A 62 21.67 -4.47 12.64
CA ALA A 62 20.64 -3.89 13.50
C ALA A 62 19.22 -4.21 12.98
N PRO A 63 18.44 -5.10 13.65
CA PRO A 63 17.14 -5.54 13.14
C PRO A 63 16.13 -4.40 12.97
N GLN A 64 16.13 -3.41 13.86
CA GLN A 64 15.21 -2.27 13.75
C GLN A 64 15.49 -1.41 12.51
N ILE A 65 16.76 -1.15 12.20
CA ILE A 65 17.14 -0.38 11.01
C ILE A 65 16.75 -1.15 9.74
N LEU A 66 16.88 -2.48 9.76
CA LEU A 66 16.39 -3.33 8.67
C LEU A 66 14.86 -3.22 8.49
N ARG A 67 14.09 -3.27 9.59
CA ARG A 67 12.62 -3.11 9.56
C ARG A 67 12.21 -1.74 9.03
N ASP A 68 12.84 -0.67 9.49
CA ASP A 68 12.54 0.69 9.05
C ASP A 68 12.91 0.90 7.58
N ALA A 69 14.09 0.42 7.15
CA ALA A 69 14.50 0.47 5.75
C ALA A 69 13.53 -0.31 4.86
N PHE A 70 13.13 -1.50 5.27
CA PHE A 70 12.13 -2.29 4.56
C PHE A 70 10.80 -1.53 4.42
N PHE A 71 10.28 -1.03 5.54
CA PHE A 71 8.97 -0.39 5.60
C PHE A 71 8.90 0.89 4.77
N PHE A 72 9.92 1.76 4.88
CA PHE A 72 9.91 3.02 4.13
C PHE A 72 10.22 2.83 2.65
N GLN A 73 11.02 1.84 2.26
CA GLN A 73 11.14 1.46 0.83
C GLN A 73 9.79 1.03 0.27
N LEU A 74 9.03 0.23 1.03
CA LEU A 74 7.68 -0.19 0.66
C LEU A 74 6.70 1.00 0.55
N ALA A 75 6.64 1.86 1.57
CA ALA A 75 5.76 3.04 1.58
C ALA A 75 6.10 4.05 0.47
N ALA A 76 7.37 4.18 0.11
CA ALA A 76 7.82 5.00 -1.01
C ALA A 76 7.52 4.37 -2.39
N GLY A 77 7.01 3.14 -2.45
CA GLY A 77 6.71 2.41 -3.70
C GLY A 77 7.90 1.68 -4.32
N ASN A 78 9.05 1.64 -3.62
CA ASN A 78 10.27 0.99 -4.09
C ASN A 78 10.27 -0.52 -3.78
N ILE A 79 9.26 -1.24 -4.28
CA ILE A 79 9.00 -2.65 -3.92
C ILE A 79 10.18 -3.57 -4.24
N ASP A 80 10.85 -3.35 -5.37
CA ASP A 80 11.99 -4.17 -5.77
C ASP A 80 13.21 -3.97 -4.83
N ALA A 81 13.35 -2.78 -4.24
CA ALA A 81 14.35 -2.49 -3.21
C ALA A 81 13.92 -3.03 -1.82
N ALA A 82 12.62 -3.05 -1.53
CA ALA A 82 12.08 -3.61 -0.29
C ALA A 82 12.21 -5.15 -0.23
N LYS A 83 12.09 -5.84 -1.36
CA LYS A 83 12.12 -7.31 -1.45
C LYS A 83 13.36 -7.96 -0.81
N PRO A 84 14.63 -7.58 -1.10
CA PRO A 84 15.79 -8.19 -0.44
C PRO A 84 15.82 -7.90 1.07
N LEU A 85 15.27 -6.77 1.53
CA LEU A 85 15.14 -6.47 2.96
C LEU A 85 14.09 -7.37 3.61
N ALA A 86 12.94 -7.57 2.94
CA ALA A 86 11.89 -8.49 3.35
C ALA A 86 12.40 -9.92 3.53
N ALA A 87 13.21 -10.41 2.58
CA ALA A 87 13.82 -11.73 2.64
C ALA A 87 14.76 -11.90 3.84
N ARG A 88 15.43 -10.82 4.26
CA ARG A 88 16.29 -10.83 5.46
C ARG A 88 15.48 -10.78 6.75
N LEU A 89 14.36 -10.06 6.77
CA LEU A 89 13.47 -9.97 7.93
C LEU A 89 12.87 -11.32 8.29
N VAL A 90 12.25 -12.00 7.30
CA VAL A 90 11.63 -13.32 7.53
C VAL A 90 12.64 -14.42 7.91
N ALA A 91 13.94 -14.15 7.79
CA ALA A 91 15.02 -15.06 8.20
C ALA A 91 15.57 -14.77 9.61
N LEU A 92 15.06 -13.73 10.30
CA LEU A 92 15.44 -13.44 11.70
C LEU A 92 14.77 -14.44 12.65
N GLU A 93 15.44 -14.74 13.77
CA GLU A 93 14.93 -15.67 14.79
C GLU A 93 13.67 -15.12 15.50
N ASP A 94 13.58 -13.80 15.69
CA ASP A 94 12.42 -13.09 16.28
C ASP A 94 11.48 -12.51 15.22
N ALA A 95 11.14 -13.28 14.17
CA ALA A 95 10.31 -12.84 13.04
C ALA A 95 8.82 -12.58 13.38
N GLY A 96 8.44 -12.54 14.66
CA GLY A 96 7.05 -12.58 15.17
C GLY A 96 6.13 -11.40 14.82
N ASP A 97 6.46 -10.54 13.86
CA ASP A 97 5.57 -9.51 13.32
C ASP A 97 5.88 -9.17 11.84
N ASP A 98 6.60 -10.04 11.12
CA ASP A 98 7.10 -9.77 9.76
C ASP A 98 6.09 -10.16 8.65
N GLY A 99 4.79 -10.22 8.99
CA GLY A 99 3.71 -10.54 8.05
C GLY A 99 3.68 -9.65 6.81
N LEU A 100 4.04 -8.37 6.96
CA LEU A 100 4.17 -7.45 5.84
C LEU A 100 5.34 -7.81 4.91
N ALA A 101 6.47 -8.29 5.45
CA ALA A 101 7.60 -8.75 4.66
C ALA A 101 7.23 -10.00 3.84
N ALA A 102 6.51 -10.94 4.46
CA ALA A 102 5.97 -12.10 3.76
C ALA A 102 5.01 -11.70 2.62
N MET A 103 4.11 -10.73 2.85
CA MET A 103 3.23 -10.19 1.81
C MET A 103 4.00 -9.56 0.64
N VAL A 104 5.09 -8.83 0.89
CA VAL A 104 5.95 -8.27 -0.18
C VAL A 104 6.60 -9.38 -1.00
N LEU A 105 7.13 -10.42 -0.36
CA LEU A 105 7.71 -11.58 -1.06
C LEU A 105 6.66 -12.33 -1.89
N GLY A 106 5.47 -12.52 -1.32
CA GLY A 106 4.32 -13.11 -2.00
C GLY A 106 3.87 -12.28 -3.20
N ALA A 107 3.68 -10.97 -3.04
CA ALA A 107 3.29 -10.06 -4.12
C ALA A 107 4.33 -10.02 -5.25
N HIS A 108 5.62 -9.97 -4.90
CA HIS A 108 6.69 -10.09 -5.89
C HIS A 108 6.58 -11.40 -6.67
N ALA A 109 6.43 -12.53 -6.00
CA ALA A 109 6.31 -13.82 -6.67
C ALA A 109 5.04 -13.93 -7.54
N ILE A 110 3.90 -13.43 -7.06
CA ILE A 110 2.63 -13.37 -7.80
C ILE A 110 2.76 -12.55 -9.09
N LYS A 111 3.39 -11.37 -9.03
CA LYS A 111 3.63 -10.53 -10.21
C LYS A 111 4.41 -11.27 -11.30
N HIS A 112 5.36 -12.11 -10.89
CA HIS A 112 6.20 -12.91 -11.78
C HIS A 112 5.60 -14.29 -12.09
N LYS A 113 4.36 -14.55 -11.65
CA LYS A 113 3.64 -15.84 -11.81
C LYS A 113 4.36 -17.04 -11.20
N ASP A 114 5.26 -16.81 -10.24
CA ASP A 114 5.93 -17.85 -9.47
C ASP A 114 5.06 -18.22 -8.26
N TYR A 115 3.95 -18.89 -8.52
CA TYR A 115 2.96 -19.24 -7.49
C TYR A 115 3.48 -20.24 -6.46
N VAL A 116 4.48 -21.06 -6.83
CA VAL A 116 5.15 -21.96 -5.88
C VAL A 116 5.91 -21.15 -4.84
N LYS A 117 6.72 -20.19 -5.27
CA LYS A 117 7.45 -19.30 -4.37
C LYS A 117 6.52 -18.40 -3.56
N ALA A 118 5.43 -17.93 -4.16
CA ALA A 118 4.43 -17.13 -3.46
C ALA A 118 3.78 -17.92 -2.31
N ARG A 119 3.41 -19.19 -2.55
CA ARG A 119 2.88 -20.06 -1.49
C ARG A 119 3.90 -20.31 -0.39
N ALA A 120 5.16 -20.59 -0.75
CA ALA A 120 6.23 -20.80 0.21
C ALA A 120 6.49 -19.57 1.09
N ALA A 121 6.41 -18.36 0.52
CA ALA A 121 6.60 -17.11 1.25
C ALA A 121 5.50 -16.80 2.28
N LEU A 122 4.32 -17.43 2.15
CA LEU A 122 3.13 -17.17 2.96
C LEU A 122 2.71 -18.39 3.80
N LEU A 123 3.53 -19.44 3.81
CA LEU A 123 3.31 -20.66 4.58
C LEU A 123 3.73 -20.41 6.03
N ASP A 124 2.87 -20.77 6.98
CA ASP A 124 3.13 -20.72 8.44
C ASP A 124 3.64 -19.37 8.97
N VAL A 125 3.34 -18.28 8.27
CA VAL A 125 3.72 -16.93 8.69
C VAL A 125 2.82 -16.51 9.84
N ASP A 126 3.45 -16.14 10.96
CA ASP A 126 2.77 -15.44 12.05
C ASP A 126 2.51 -13.99 11.64
N VAL A 127 1.25 -13.57 11.74
CA VAL A 127 0.82 -12.24 11.31
C VAL A 127 -0.06 -11.62 12.37
N ALA A 128 0.06 -10.30 12.52
CA ALA A 128 -0.89 -9.55 13.34
C ALA A 128 -2.34 -9.85 12.90
N PRO A 129 -3.30 -10.00 13.84
CA PRO A 129 -4.66 -10.47 13.52
C PRO A 129 -5.37 -9.70 12.39
N TYR A 130 -5.11 -8.39 12.27
CA TYR A 130 -5.71 -7.56 11.22
C TYR A 130 -5.21 -7.89 9.79
N MET A 131 -4.05 -8.56 9.67
CA MET A 131 -3.46 -8.97 8.39
C MET A 131 -3.91 -10.37 7.95
N THR A 132 -4.34 -11.22 8.88
CA THR A 132 -4.78 -12.61 8.63
C THR A 132 -5.78 -12.74 7.47
N PRO A 133 -6.82 -11.89 7.36
CA PRO A 133 -7.79 -12.03 6.26
C PRO A 133 -7.15 -11.82 4.89
N THR A 134 -6.22 -10.89 4.80
CA THR A 134 -5.52 -10.59 3.54
C THR A 134 -4.61 -11.74 3.16
N ILE A 135 -3.89 -12.34 4.11
CA ILE A 135 -3.10 -13.56 3.85
C ILE A 135 -3.99 -14.69 3.32
N ASN A 136 -5.14 -14.91 3.94
CA ASN A 136 -6.07 -15.96 3.53
C ASN A 136 -6.64 -15.71 2.12
N ILE A 137 -6.96 -14.47 1.79
CA ILE A 137 -7.35 -14.07 0.43
C ILE A 137 -6.21 -14.35 -0.56
N ILE A 138 -4.96 -14.02 -0.21
CA ILE A 138 -3.81 -14.30 -1.07
C ILE A 138 -3.67 -15.81 -1.29
N ARG A 139 -3.76 -16.62 -0.23
CA ARG A 139 -3.71 -18.09 -0.33
C ARG A 139 -4.81 -18.65 -1.25
N ALA A 140 -6.03 -18.11 -1.16
CA ALA A 140 -7.11 -18.49 -2.06
C ALA A 140 -6.79 -18.18 -3.53
N TRP A 141 -6.33 -16.96 -3.83
CA TRP A 141 -5.91 -16.60 -5.19
C TRP A 141 -4.70 -17.40 -5.70
N LEU A 142 -3.86 -17.92 -4.81
CA LEU A 142 -2.75 -18.81 -5.16
C LEU A 142 -3.18 -20.25 -5.48
N ALA A 143 -4.41 -20.65 -5.13
CA ALA A 143 -4.98 -21.94 -5.51
C ALA A 143 -5.59 -21.93 -6.93
N GLU A 144 -6.04 -20.76 -7.39
CA GLU A 144 -6.71 -20.58 -8.69
C GLU A 144 -5.88 -21.08 -9.90
N PRO A 145 -4.58 -20.75 -10.04
CA PRO A 145 -3.83 -21.12 -11.26
C PRO A 145 -3.70 -22.62 -11.52
N SER A 146 -3.76 -23.45 -10.47
CA SER A 146 -3.60 -24.90 -10.56
C SER A 146 -4.92 -25.67 -10.44
N GLY A 147 -5.93 -25.10 -9.78
CA GLY A 147 -7.19 -25.78 -9.48
C GLY A 147 -8.45 -25.05 -9.95
N GLY A 148 -8.28 -23.93 -10.66
CA GLY A 148 -9.38 -23.06 -11.08
C GLY A 148 -10.06 -22.32 -9.93
N PRO A 149 -11.14 -21.57 -10.23
CA PRO A 149 -11.84 -20.74 -9.25
C PRO A 149 -12.46 -21.56 -8.09
N GLU A 150 -12.83 -22.81 -8.32
CA GLU A 150 -13.39 -23.70 -7.30
C GLU A 150 -12.37 -24.06 -6.20
N ALA A 151 -11.10 -24.28 -6.58
CA ALA A 151 -10.03 -24.52 -5.61
C ALA A 151 -9.78 -23.28 -4.75
N ALA A 152 -9.83 -22.09 -5.36
CA ALA A 152 -9.72 -20.83 -4.65
C ALA A 152 -10.91 -20.59 -3.70
N LEU A 153 -12.14 -20.85 -4.13
CA LEU A 153 -13.33 -20.79 -3.28
C LEU A 153 -13.26 -21.78 -2.11
N THR A 154 -12.70 -22.96 -2.33
CA THR A 154 -12.48 -23.95 -1.27
C THR A 154 -11.45 -23.44 -0.26
N SER A 155 -10.29 -22.97 -0.73
CA SER A 155 -9.27 -22.37 0.12
C SER A 155 -9.80 -21.17 0.93
N LEU A 156 -10.62 -20.32 0.30
CA LEU A 156 -11.25 -19.18 0.97
C LEU A 156 -12.17 -19.63 2.11
N ARG A 157 -12.97 -20.68 1.90
CA ARG A 157 -13.88 -21.23 2.93
C ARG A 157 -13.14 -21.87 4.09
N GLU A 158 -12.07 -22.61 3.83
CA GLU A 158 -11.25 -23.27 4.86
C GLU A 158 -10.60 -22.27 5.83
N HIS A 159 -10.33 -21.05 5.35
CA HIS A 159 -9.62 -20.02 6.10
C HIS A 159 -10.52 -18.82 6.47
N ALA A 160 -11.82 -18.88 6.18
CA ALA A 160 -12.78 -17.84 6.53
C ALA A 160 -13.13 -17.92 8.02
N GLY A 161 -12.33 -17.28 8.87
CA GLY A 161 -12.67 -17.08 10.28
C GLY A 161 -13.88 -16.14 10.46
N ASP A 162 -14.68 -16.40 11.50
CA ASP A 162 -15.90 -15.63 11.81
C ASP A 162 -15.64 -14.13 12.05
N GLU A 163 -14.45 -13.79 12.56
CA GLU A 163 -14.05 -12.44 12.95
C GLU A 163 -13.86 -11.47 11.77
N PHE A 164 -13.75 -11.99 10.53
CA PHE A 164 -13.37 -11.18 9.36
C PHE A 164 -14.25 -11.38 8.13
N LYS A 165 -15.49 -11.87 8.33
CA LYS A 165 -16.48 -12.14 7.28
C LYS A 165 -16.75 -10.98 6.32
N GLY A 166 -16.46 -9.74 6.70
CA GLY A 166 -16.64 -8.57 5.82
C GLY A 166 -15.62 -8.47 4.68
N PHE A 167 -14.41 -9.04 4.80
CA PHE A 167 -13.31 -8.83 3.84
C PHE A 167 -13.32 -9.82 2.66
N TYR A 168 -13.92 -10.98 2.86
CA TYR A 168 -13.99 -12.07 1.89
C TYR A 168 -15.06 -11.95 0.78
N PRO A 169 -16.24 -11.32 0.99
CA PRO A 169 -17.36 -11.41 0.04
C PRO A 169 -17.02 -10.92 -1.36
N LEU A 170 -16.24 -9.84 -1.50
CA LEU A 170 -15.86 -9.35 -2.82
C LEU A 170 -14.98 -10.37 -3.57
N GLN A 171 -14.06 -11.01 -2.87
CA GLN A 171 -13.17 -12.02 -3.43
C GLN A 171 -13.95 -13.29 -3.78
N GLN A 172 -14.87 -13.70 -2.90
CA GLN A 172 -15.81 -14.77 -3.19
C GLN A 172 -16.66 -14.46 -4.42
N ALA A 173 -17.12 -13.22 -4.59
CA ALA A 173 -17.92 -12.82 -5.73
C ALA A 173 -17.15 -12.94 -7.05
N PHE A 174 -15.90 -12.46 -7.08
CA PHE A 174 -15.02 -12.61 -8.25
C PHE A 174 -14.82 -14.07 -8.63
N LEU A 175 -14.46 -14.90 -7.67
CA LEU A 175 -14.20 -16.32 -7.90
C LEU A 175 -15.47 -17.09 -8.28
N SER A 176 -16.62 -16.76 -7.67
CA SER A 176 -17.91 -17.38 -8.01
C SER A 176 -18.36 -17.00 -9.42
N GLU A 177 -18.18 -15.72 -9.82
CA GLU A 177 -18.48 -15.29 -11.19
C GLU A 177 -17.56 -15.98 -12.20
N GLN A 178 -16.27 -16.13 -11.88
CA GLN A 178 -15.30 -16.89 -12.70
C GLN A 178 -15.68 -18.37 -12.83
N ALA A 179 -16.23 -18.98 -11.78
CA ALA A 179 -16.73 -20.35 -11.78
C ALA A 179 -18.08 -20.51 -12.50
N GLY A 180 -18.72 -19.42 -12.94
CA GLY A 180 -20.07 -19.45 -13.51
C GLY A 180 -21.18 -19.64 -12.48
N GLN A 181 -20.87 -19.54 -11.18
CA GLN A 181 -21.82 -19.68 -10.07
C GLN A 181 -22.54 -18.34 -9.82
N LEU A 182 -23.37 -17.90 -10.78
CA LEU A 182 -23.92 -16.53 -10.80
C LEU A 182 -24.79 -16.18 -9.58
N ASP A 183 -25.56 -17.12 -9.05
CA ASP A 183 -26.38 -16.87 -7.85
C ASP A 183 -25.50 -16.63 -6.61
N GLN A 184 -24.46 -17.45 -6.45
CA GLN A 184 -23.49 -17.28 -5.36
C GLN A 184 -22.69 -15.98 -5.53
N ALA A 185 -22.32 -15.64 -6.76
CA ALA A 185 -21.67 -14.38 -7.08
C ALA A 185 -22.56 -13.18 -6.71
N ARG A 186 -23.86 -13.22 -7.07
CA ARG A 186 -24.83 -12.17 -6.73
C ARG A 186 -24.91 -11.97 -5.23
N THR A 187 -25.07 -13.04 -4.45
CA THR A 187 -25.14 -12.96 -2.99
C THR A 187 -23.83 -12.40 -2.40
N ALA A 188 -22.68 -12.87 -2.87
CA ALA A 188 -21.38 -12.42 -2.39
C ALA A 188 -21.13 -10.93 -2.71
N TYR A 189 -21.52 -10.46 -3.90
CA TYR A 189 -21.46 -9.04 -4.24
C TYR A 189 -22.36 -8.17 -3.34
N GLN A 190 -23.58 -8.60 -3.08
CA GLN A 190 -24.50 -7.89 -2.18
C GLN A 190 -23.91 -7.80 -0.77
N LEU A 191 -23.36 -8.90 -0.25
CA LEU A 191 -22.67 -8.92 1.04
C LEU A 191 -21.45 -7.99 1.06
N ALA A 192 -20.68 -7.91 -0.03
CA ALA A 192 -19.54 -7.01 -0.15
C ALA A 192 -19.98 -5.54 -0.03
N VAL A 193 -21.04 -5.16 -0.76
CA VAL A 193 -21.63 -3.81 -0.70
C VAL A 193 -22.15 -3.49 0.69
N MET A 194 -22.78 -4.45 1.38
CA MET A 194 -23.35 -4.26 2.73
C MET A 194 -22.30 -4.23 3.85
N SER A 195 -21.13 -4.82 3.65
CA SER A 195 -20.11 -4.94 4.69
C SER A 195 -19.22 -3.70 4.77
N PHE A 196 -18.21 -3.61 3.89
CA PHE A 196 -17.36 -2.43 3.79
C PHE A 196 -17.95 -1.40 2.82
N GLY A 197 -18.58 -1.88 1.75
CA GLY A 197 -19.00 -1.05 0.63
C GLY A 197 -17.85 -0.24 0.05
N GLY A 198 -18.18 0.68 -0.85
CA GLY A 198 -17.21 1.60 -1.41
C GLY A 198 -17.08 1.48 -2.93
N PRO A 199 -16.08 2.17 -3.51
CA PRO A 199 -16.04 2.34 -4.95
C PRO A 199 -15.85 1.04 -5.75
N VAL A 200 -15.06 0.10 -5.24
CA VAL A 200 -14.80 -1.16 -5.96
C VAL A 200 -16.03 -2.06 -5.92
N GLU A 201 -16.67 -2.17 -4.76
CA GLU A 201 -17.88 -2.95 -4.53
C GLU A 201 -19.03 -2.43 -5.40
N VAL A 202 -19.22 -1.10 -5.48
CA VAL A 202 -20.23 -0.48 -6.34
C VAL A 202 -19.94 -0.73 -7.82
N ALA A 203 -18.70 -0.52 -8.26
CA ALA A 203 -18.33 -0.72 -9.66
C ALA A 203 -18.56 -2.17 -10.09
N THR A 204 -18.16 -3.12 -9.24
CA THR A 204 -18.13 -4.54 -9.56
C THR A 204 -19.51 -5.19 -9.46
N TYR A 205 -20.31 -4.87 -8.43
CA TYR A 205 -21.68 -5.39 -8.32
C TYR A 205 -22.59 -4.85 -9.43
N GLY A 206 -22.56 -3.54 -9.70
CA GLY A 206 -23.36 -2.99 -10.79
C GLY A 206 -22.93 -3.54 -12.15
N GLY A 207 -21.62 -3.72 -12.38
CA GLY A 207 -21.11 -4.36 -13.59
C GLY A 207 -21.54 -5.83 -13.70
N PHE A 208 -21.62 -6.55 -12.57
CA PHE A 208 -22.17 -7.90 -12.52
C PHE A 208 -23.65 -7.93 -12.94
N LEU A 209 -24.48 -7.01 -12.42
CA LEU A 209 -25.88 -6.90 -12.81
C LEU A 209 -26.03 -6.62 -14.32
N GLU A 210 -25.18 -5.76 -14.89
CA GLU A 210 -25.14 -5.53 -16.34
C GLU A 210 -24.78 -6.78 -17.14
N ARG A 211 -23.76 -7.55 -16.70
CA ARG A 211 -23.33 -8.79 -17.36
C ARG A 211 -24.37 -9.92 -17.22
N ALA A 212 -25.13 -9.93 -16.14
CA ALA A 212 -26.23 -10.86 -15.92
C ALA A 212 -27.54 -10.47 -16.65
N ASP A 213 -27.47 -9.49 -17.57
CA ASP A 213 -28.58 -8.91 -18.33
C ASP A 213 -29.72 -8.32 -17.47
N ASP A 214 -29.42 -7.96 -16.23
CA ASP A 214 -30.34 -7.35 -15.26
C ASP A 214 -30.15 -5.82 -15.24
N LYS A 215 -30.25 -5.19 -16.42
CA LYS A 215 -29.94 -3.75 -16.60
C LYS A 215 -30.84 -2.84 -15.77
N ALA A 216 -32.09 -3.26 -15.51
CA ALA A 216 -33.01 -2.52 -14.65
C ALA A 216 -32.52 -2.50 -13.20
N ALA A 217 -32.10 -3.66 -12.65
CA ALA A 217 -31.51 -3.69 -11.32
C ALA A 217 -30.18 -2.93 -11.27
N ALA A 218 -29.35 -3.04 -12.31
CA ALA A 218 -28.10 -2.28 -12.40
C ALA A 218 -28.35 -0.77 -12.32
N ARG A 219 -29.30 -0.25 -13.10
CA ARG A 219 -29.70 1.16 -13.07
C ARG A 219 -30.19 1.58 -11.69
N ASN A 220 -31.15 0.86 -11.12
CA ASN A 220 -31.70 1.17 -9.79
C ASN A 220 -30.61 1.18 -8.72
N PHE A 221 -29.69 0.21 -8.76
CA PHE A 221 -28.55 0.15 -7.85
C PHE A 221 -27.62 1.35 -8.02
N TYR A 222 -27.27 1.71 -9.26
CA TYR A 222 -26.41 2.87 -9.50
C TYR A 222 -27.07 4.20 -9.14
N GLU A 223 -28.38 4.37 -9.38
CA GLU A 223 -29.11 5.57 -8.93
C GLU A 223 -29.05 5.72 -7.42
N LEU A 224 -29.29 4.63 -6.66
CA LEU A 224 -29.16 4.62 -5.21
C LEU A 224 -27.74 5.01 -4.76
N MET A 225 -26.71 4.40 -5.36
CA MET A 225 -25.32 4.67 -4.97
C MET A 225 -24.82 6.04 -5.42
N ALA A 226 -25.39 6.62 -6.48
CA ALA A 226 -25.03 7.97 -6.96
C ALA A 226 -25.45 9.08 -5.99
N GLU A 227 -26.49 8.83 -5.19
CA GLU A 227 -26.96 9.73 -4.12
C GLU A 227 -26.16 9.57 -2.82
N THR A 228 -25.46 8.45 -2.64
CA THR A 228 -24.69 8.16 -1.42
C THR A 228 -23.49 9.13 -1.29
N PRO A 229 -23.24 9.73 -0.10
CA PRO A 229 -22.02 10.49 0.19
C PRO A 229 -20.72 9.74 -0.05
N GLY A 230 -19.65 10.48 -0.33
CA GLY A 230 -18.31 9.91 -0.50
C GLY A 230 -18.05 9.35 -1.90
N LEU A 231 -17.02 8.52 -2.00
CA LEU A 231 -16.43 8.12 -3.30
C LEU A 231 -17.23 7.07 -4.05
N ALA A 232 -18.14 6.36 -3.37
CA ALA A 232 -18.97 5.31 -3.96
C ALA A 232 -19.88 5.84 -5.09
N ARG A 233 -20.25 7.13 -5.06
CA ARG A 233 -21.02 7.78 -6.13
C ARG A 233 -20.28 7.87 -7.46
N ILE A 234 -18.95 7.88 -7.45
CA ILE A 234 -18.13 8.07 -8.66
C ILE A 234 -18.33 6.89 -9.63
N PRO A 235 -18.08 5.62 -9.23
CA PRO A 235 -18.35 4.48 -10.09
C PRO A 235 -19.84 4.29 -10.37
N ALA A 236 -20.74 4.70 -9.47
CA ALA A 236 -22.17 4.65 -9.72
C ALA A 236 -22.60 5.54 -10.89
N ARG A 237 -22.18 6.82 -10.89
CA ARG A 237 -22.42 7.76 -11.99
C ARG A 237 -21.79 7.30 -13.30
N ALA A 238 -20.59 6.74 -13.24
CA ALA A 238 -19.94 6.16 -14.42
C ALA A 238 -20.72 4.94 -14.96
N GLY A 239 -21.29 4.11 -14.09
CA GLY A 239 -22.19 3.01 -14.45
C GLY A 239 -23.47 3.50 -15.15
N LEU A 240 -24.11 4.55 -14.63
CA LEU A 240 -25.27 5.17 -15.28
C LEU A 240 -24.94 5.71 -16.67
N ALA A 241 -23.85 6.48 -16.80
CA ALA A 241 -23.41 7.01 -18.08
C ALA A 241 -23.10 5.89 -19.10
N ARG A 242 -22.50 4.79 -18.64
CA ARG A 242 -22.25 3.61 -19.47
C ARG A 242 -23.55 2.97 -19.95
N LEU A 243 -24.52 2.76 -19.04
CA LEU A 243 -25.84 2.21 -19.36
C LEU A 243 -26.58 3.08 -20.37
N ASP A 244 -26.56 4.40 -20.21
CA ASP A 244 -27.19 5.36 -21.12
C ASP A 244 -26.55 5.33 -22.52
N ALA A 245 -25.22 5.13 -22.57
CA ALA A 245 -24.47 5.00 -23.82
C ALA A 245 -24.59 3.61 -24.48
N GLY A 246 -25.21 2.63 -23.82
CA GLY A 246 -25.28 1.25 -24.31
C GLY A 246 -23.92 0.54 -24.42
N ALA A 247 -22.91 1.03 -23.70
CA ALA A 247 -21.57 0.45 -23.72
C ALA A 247 -21.48 -0.76 -22.76
N PRO A 248 -20.71 -1.81 -23.08
CA PRO A 248 -20.61 -3.00 -22.26
C PRO A 248 -19.83 -2.73 -20.95
N PRO A 249 -20.19 -3.37 -19.83
CA PRO A 249 -19.41 -3.30 -18.60
C PRO A 249 -18.03 -3.95 -18.76
N PRO A 250 -17.01 -3.54 -17.99
CA PRO A 250 -15.73 -4.22 -17.97
C PRO A 250 -15.89 -5.71 -17.61
N PRO A 251 -15.12 -6.61 -18.24
CA PRO A 251 -15.13 -8.02 -17.88
C PRO A 251 -14.46 -8.23 -16.51
N ILE A 252 -15.08 -9.01 -15.62
CA ILE A 252 -14.49 -9.45 -14.34
C ILE A 252 -14.04 -10.92 -14.39
N ALA A 253 -14.64 -11.72 -15.28
CA ALA A 253 -14.35 -13.15 -15.44
C ALA A 253 -12.86 -13.47 -15.76
N ALA A 254 -12.04 -12.47 -16.09
CA ALA A 254 -10.61 -12.62 -16.35
C ALA A 254 -9.70 -12.02 -15.25
N THR A 255 -10.23 -11.74 -14.06
CA THR A 255 -9.42 -11.23 -12.92
C THR A 255 -8.31 -12.23 -12.59
N SER A 256 -7.07 -11.83 -12.87
CA SER A 256 -5.90 -12.65 -12.55
C SER A 256 -5.65 -12.68 -11.03
N PRO A 257 -4.89 -13.67 -10.52
CA PRO A 257 -4.46 -13.67 -9.11
C PRO A 257 -3.80 -12.37 -8.67
N ALA A 258 -3.01 -11.73 -9.54
CA ALA A 258 -2.39 -10.43 -9.25
C ALA A 258 -3.43 -9.33 -9.01
N GLN A 259 -4.46 -9.26 -9.86
CA GLN A 259 -5.54 -8.27 -9.74
C GLN A 259 -6.44 -8.53 -8.53
N GLY A 260 -6.80 -9.80 -8.27
CA GLY A 260 -7.58 -10.16 -7.09
C GLY A 260 -6.88 -9.81 -5.77
N VAL A 261 -5.57 -10.08 -5.70
CA VAL A 261 -4.74 -9.70 -4.55
C VAL A 261 -4.52 -8.19 -4.49
N ALA A 262 -4.41 -7.48 -5.61
CA ALA A 262 -4.34 -6.02 -5.63
C ALA A 262 -5.60 -5.40 -5.01
N VAL A 263 -6.79 -5.93 -5.32
CA VAL A 263 -8.05 -5.52 -4.69
C VAL A 263 -8.05 -5.79 -3.18
N ALA A 264 -7.48 -6.92 -2.74
CA ALA A 264 -7.36 -7.22 -1.32
C ALA A 264 -6.47 -6.21 -0.58
N PHE A 265 -5.29 -5.88 -1.12
CA PHE A 265 -4.41 -4.85 -0.55
C PHE A 265 -5.06 -3.47 -0.55
N TYR A 266 -5.77 -3.11 -1.63
CA TYR A 266 -6.50 -1.85 -1.69
C TYR A 266 -7.63 -1.79 -0.64
N ALA A 267 -8.38 -2.87 -0.45
CA ALA A 267 -9.43 -2.96 0.56
C ALA A 267 -8.85 -2.80 1.98
N LEU A 268 -7.74 -3.49 2.28
CA LEU A 268 -7.03 -3.35 3.55
C LEU A 268 -6.53 -1.92 3.77
N ALA A 269 -5.93 -1.30 2.75
CA ALA A 269 -5.47 0.08 2.80
C ALA A 269 -6.61 1.05 3.15
N ASN A 270 -7.77 0.91 2.49
CA ASN A 270 -8.94 1.74 2.78
C ASN A 270 -9.52 1.48 4.17
N GLY A 271 -9.62 0.22 4.60
CA GLY A 271 -10.12 -0.12 5.92
C GLY A 271 -9.29 0.53 7.02
N ILE A 272 -7.96 0.40 6.95
CA ILE A 272 -7.03 1.04 7.91
C ILE A 272 -7.16 2.56 7.83
N LEU A 273 -7.22 3.15 6.63
CA LEU A 273 -7.35 4.59 6.46
C LEU A 273 -8.65 5.12 7.09
N GLN A 274 -9.79 4.52 6.77
CA GLN A 274 -11.09 4.93 7.29
C GLN A 274 -11.17 4.81 8.81
N GLN A 275 -10.66 3.71 9.36
CA GLN A 275 -10.57 3.52 10.80
C GLN A 275 -9.70 4.61 11.43
N THR A 276 -8.53 4.89 10.85
CA THR A 276 -7.59 5.91 11.35
C THR A 276 -8.20 7.30 11.29
N VAL A 277 -8.86 7.66 10.18
CA VAL A 277 -9.55 8.95 10.02
C VAL A 277 -10.68 9.08 11.05
N SER A 278 -11.50 8.06 11.22
CA SER A 278 -12.63 8.05 12.17
C SER A 278 -12.15 8.19 13.61
N GLN A 279 -11.13 7.44 14.01
CA GLN A 279 -10.56 7.52 15.36
C GLN A 279 -9.96 8.89 15.65
N ARG A 280 -9.28 9.49 14.67
CA ARG A 280 -8.72 10.84 14.79
C ARG A 280 -9.81 11.90 14.92
N ALA A 281 -10.87 11.82 14.11
CA ALA A 281 -11.99 12.74 14.20
C ALA A 281 -12.67 12.64 15.59
N ALA A 282 -12.96 11.43 16.07
CA ALA A 282 -13.52 11.21 17.40
C ALA A 282 -12.62 11.74 18.52
N ALA A 283 -11.30 11.57 18.41
CA ALA A 283 -10.35 12.12 19.37
C ALA A 283 -10.32 13.66 19.36
N GLN A 284 -10.41 14.29 18.18
CA GLN A 284 -10.51 15.75 18.06
C GLN A 284 -11.82 16.28 18.65
N GLU A 285 -12.95 15.63 18.37
CA GLU A 285 -14.26 15.97 18.94
C GLU A 285 -14.27 15.83 20.48
N ALA A 286 -13.56 14.84 21.02
CA ALA A 286 -13.36 14.66 22.46
C ALA A 286 -12.34 15.63 23.08
N GLY A 287 -11.78 16.56 22.31
CA GLY A 287 -10.87 17.61 22.79
C GLY A 287 -9.42 17.16 22.99
N PHE A 288 -9.03 15.96 22.52
CA PHE A 288 -7.64 15.53 22.57
C PHE A 288 -6.79 16.26 21.53
N LYS A 289 -5.52 16.51 21.86
CA LYS A 289 -4.52 16.97 20.90
C LYS A 289 -4.14 15.83 19.97
N VAL A 290 -4.61 15.90 18.72
CA VAL A 290 -4.27 14.94 17.67
C VAL A 290 -3.13 15.52 16.84
N GLY A 291 -1.99 14.83 16.79
CA GLY A 291 -0.84 15.22 15.97
C GLY A 291 -1.09 15.06 14.47
N ASP A 292 -0.06 15.21 13.65
CA ASP A 292 -0.18 15.10 12.20
C ASP A 292 -0.75 13.73 11.76
N ALA A 293 -1.40 13.71 10.60
CA ALA A 293 -1.95 12.49 10.03
C ALA A 293 -0.80 11.56 9.64
N ASN A 294 -0.87 10.30 10.07
CA ASN A 294 0.04 9.25 9.60
C ASN A 294 -0.77 8.11 8.99
N TYR A 295 -0.58 7.93 7.70
CA TYR A 295 -1.19 6.94 6.83
C TYR A 295 -0.13 6.09 6.11
N ASN A 296 1.04 5.86 6.73
CA ASN A 296 2.15 5.14 6.08
C ASN A 296 1.77 3.68 5.78
N MET A 297 1.02 3.03 6.69
CA MET A 297 0.51 1.68 6.47
C MET A 297 -0.51 1.61 5.31
N PRO A 298 -1.57 2.45 5.27
CA PRO A 298 -2.42 2.58 4.08
C PRO A 298 -1.65 2.83 2.78
N LEU A 299 -0.64 3.70 2.81
CA LEU A 299 0.20 3.98 1.64
C LEU A 299 0.98 2.73 1.20
N ALA A 300 1.63 2.02 2.13
CA ALA A 300 2.36 0.78 1.85
C ALA A 300 1.49 -0.29 1.16
N PHE A 301 0.25 -0.49 1.63
CA PHE A 301 -0.67 -1.43 0.99
C PHE A 301 -1.20 -0.91 -0.36
N ALA A 302 -1.44 0.39 -0.52
CA ALA A 302 -1.77 0.97 -1.82
C ALA A 302 -0.63 0.78 -2.84
N GLN A 303 0.63 0.90 -2.41
CA GLN A 303 1.79 0.62 -3.25
C GLN A 303 1.88 -0.85 -3.66
N LEU A 304 1.56 -1.79 -2.77
CA LEU A 304 1.47 -3.22 -3.11
C LEU A 304 0.36 -3.50 -4.14
N ALA A 305 -0.80 -2.88 -3.98
CA ALA A 305 -1.88 -2.97 -4.96
C ALA A 305 -1.42 -2.48 -6.34
N LEU A 306 -0.76 -1.32 -6.40
CA LEU A 306 -0.23 -0.75 -7.64
C LEU A 306 0.91 -1.57 -8.26
N TYR A 307 1.70 -2.24 -7.43
CA TYR A 307 2.78 -3.09 -7.91
C TYR A 307 2.24 -4.33 -8.64
N LEU A 308 1.12 -4.88 -8.17
CA LEU A 308 0.43 -6.02 -8.77
C LEU A 308 -0.47 -5.62 -9.94
N ASP A 309 -1.17 -4.49 -9.82
CA ASP A 309 -2.01 -3.91 -10.87
C ASP A 309 -1.72 -2.41 -11.06
N PRO A 310 -0.77 -2.06 -11.95
CA PRO A 310 -0.42 -0.67 -12.23
C PRO A 310 -1.57 0.16 -12.84
N ALA A 311 -2.60 -0.49 -13.39
CA ALA A 311 -3.77 0.18 -13.96
C ALA A 311 -4.88 0.43 -12.92
N PHE A 312 -4.65 0.07 -11.65
CA PHE A 312 -5.66 0.19 -10.61
C PHE A 312 -5.83 1.66 -10.14
N ASP A 313 -6.65 2.41 -10.87
CA ASP A 313 -6.90 3.84 -10.63
C ASP A 313 -7.34 4.16 -9.19
N GLY A 314 -8.11 3.28 -8.55
CA GLY A 314 -8.53 3.44 -7.16
C GLY A 314 -7.34 3.50 -6.19
N ALA A 315 -6.41 2.54 -6.31
CA ALA A 315 -5.19 2.50 -5.51
C ALA A 315 -4.26 3.68 -5.83
N ARG A 316 -4.17 4.06 -7.12
CA ARG A 316 -3.39 5.21 -7.58
C ARG A 316 -3.89 6.50 -6.97
N ARG A 317 -5.20 6.72 -6.99
CA ARG A 317 -5.84 7.89 -6.38
C ARG A 317 -5.59 7.90 -4.88
N LEU A 318 -5.83 6.78 -4.19
CA LEU A 318 -5.62 6.65 -2.75
C LEU A 318 -4.18 7.04 -2.35
N ALA A 319 -3.18 6.47 -3.01
CA ALA A 319 -1.78 6.79 -2.74
C ALA A 319 -1.47 8.27 -3.02
N GLY A 320 -1.97 8.83 -4.12
CA GLY A 320 -1.82 10.24 -4.45
C GLY A 320 -2.48 11.17 -3.42
N SER A 321 -3.69 10.86 -2.97
CA SER A 321 -4.38 11.62 -1.92
C SER A 321 -3.61 11.57 -0.60
N ILE A 322 -3.03 10.43 -0.21
CA ILE A 322 -2.20 10.32 1.01
C ILE A 322 -0.94 11.19 0.89
N LEU A 323 -0.24 11.17 -0.25
CA LEU A 323 0.92 12.03 -0.46
C LEU A 323 0.57 13.52 -0.39
N ASN A 324 -0.61 13.90 -0.91
CA ASN A 324 -1.11 15.27 -0.74
C ASN A 324 -1.32 15.64 0.73
N VAL A 325 -1.86 14.74 1.56
CA VAL A 325 -1.97 14.97 3.01
C VAL A 325 -0.61 15.17 3.66
N TYR A 326 0.43 14.51 3.15
CA TYR A 326 1.79 14.61 3.66
C TYR A 326 2.55 15.86 3.20
N GLY A 327 1.94 16.70 2.34
CA GLY A 327 2.62 17.86 1.75
C GLY A 327 3.54 17.50 0.57
N GLU A 328 3.56 16.23 0.15
CA GLU A 328 4.35 15.72 -0.96
C GLU A 328 3.65 16.00 -2.30
N HIS A 329 3.29 17.27 -2.52
CA HIS A 329 2.40 17.71 -3.59
C HIS A 329 2.92 17.37 -5.00
N GLU A 330 4.22 17.50 -5.24
CA GLU A 330 4.83 17.13 -6.53
C GLU A 330 4.68 15.63 -6.83
N LYS A 331 4.96 14.77 -5.85
CA LYS A 331 4.80 13.31 -5.99
C LYS A 331 3.33 12.93 -6.12
N ALA A 332 2.44 13.58 -5.38
CA ALA A 332 1.00 13.41 -5.51
C ALA A 332 0.53 13.75 -6.93
N ILE A 333 0.92 14.91 -7.48
CA ILE A 333 0.61 15.31 -8.86
C ILE A 333 1.14 14.27 -9.85
N ALA A 334 2.38 13.81 -9.71
CA ALA A 334 2.97 12.81 -10.59
C ALA A 334 2.20 11.47 -10.58
N MET A 335 1.73 11.04 -9.42
CA MET A 335 0.94 9.82 -9.27
C MET A 335 -0.48 9.97 -9.82
N LEU A 336 -1.14 11.08 -9.47
CA LEU A 336 -2.51 11.39 -9.88
C LEU A 336 -2.63 11.65 -11.38
N SER A 337 -1.61 12.27 -12.01
CA SER A 337 -1.62 12.59 -13.44
C SER A 337 -1.57 11.34 -14.34
N GLN A 338 -1.23 10.18 -13.79
CA GLN A 338 -1.25 8.90 -14.51
C GLN A 338 -2.65 8.28 -14.60
N ILE A 339 -3.66 8.82 -13.89
CA ILE A 339 -5.05 8.38 -14.03
C ILE A 339 -5.58 8.83 -15.39
N SER A 340 -6.04 7.87 -16.19
CA SER A 340 -6.52 8.12 -17.55
C SER A 340 -7.70 9.09 -17.57
N PRO A 341 -7.83 9.95 -18.60
CA PRO A 341 -9.05 10.74 -18.86
C PRO A 341 -10.34 9.92 -18.96
N SER A 342 -10.24 8.63 -19.31
CA SER A 342 -11.38 7.71 -19.37
C SER A 342 -11.77 7.15 -18.01
N SER A 343 -10.96 7.36 -16.97
CA SER A 343 -11.23 6.85 -15.63
C SER A 343 -12.43 7.58 -15.01
N PRO A 344 -13.34 6.85 -14.32
CA PRO A 344 -14.37 7.48 -13.50
C PRO A 344 -13.81 8.49 -12.49
N TYR A 345 -12.58 8.26 -12.01
CA TYR A 345 -11.92 9.14 -11.04
C TYR A 345 -11.30 10.39 -11.64
N TYR A 346 -11.20 10.51 -12.97
CA TYR A 346 -10.43 11.57 -13.61
C TYR A 346 -10.81 12.98 -13.12
N GLN A 347 -12.10 13.31 -13.10
CA GLN A 347 -12.56 14.64 -12.67
C GLN A 347 -12.20 14.93 -11.21
N GLN A 348 -12.44 13.95 -10.32
CA GLN A 348 -12.08 14.05 -8.92
C GLN A 348 -10.57 14.24 -8.75
N THR A 349 -9.77 13.49 -9.52
CA THR A 349 -8.32 13.61 -9.54
C THR A 349 -7.83 14.97 -10.04
N ARG A 350 -8.49 15.59 -11.03
CA ARG A 350 -8.14 16.95 -11.48
C ARG A 350 -8.35 17.99 -10.39
N ILE A 351 -9.38 17.83 -9.56
CA ILE A 351 -9.61 18.69 -8.38
C ILE A 351 -8.49 18.49 -7.36
N GLU A 352 -8.10 17.25 -7.07
CA GLU A 352 -7.01 16.93 -6.15
C GLU A 352 -5.65 17.49 -6.64
N ILE A 353 -5.38 17.42 -7.95
CA ILE A 353 -4.20 18.03 -8.58
C ILE A 353 -4.23 19.56 -8.45
N ALA A 354 -5.37 20.19 -8.71
CA ALA A 354 -5.51 21.64 -8.58
C ALA A 354 -5.28 22.11 -7.14
N GLY A 355 -5.78 21.35 -6.16
CA GLY A 355 -5.52 21.60 -4.74
C GLY A 355 -4.04 21.49 -4.39
N ALA A 356 -3.35 20.47 -4.91
CA ALA A 356 -1.91 20.29 -4.73
C ALA A 356 -1.10 21.44 -5.34
N LEU A 357 -1.44 21.88 -6.56
CA LEU A 357 -0.80 23.00 -7.24
C LEU A 357 -0.97 24.33 -6.50
N ASN A 358 -2.11 24.53 -5.83
CA ASN A 358 -2.34 25.74 -5.03
C ASN A 358 -1.55 25.75 -3.71
N ALA A 359 -1.07 24.59 -3.25
CA ALA A 359 -0.30 24.45 -2.02
C ALA A 359 1.23 24.53 -2.24
N LEU A 360 1.69 24.55 -3.50
CA LEU A 360 3.09 24.77 -3.89
C LEU A 360 3.42 26.27 -3.95
#